data_AF-A0A7W5D506-F1
#
_entry.id   AF-A0A7W5D506-F1
#
_cell.length_a   1.000
_cell.length_b   1.000
_cell.length_c   1.000
_cell.angle_alpha   90.00
_cell.angle_beta   90.00
_cell.angle_gamma   90.00
#
_symmetry.space_group_name_H-M   'P 1'
#
loop_
_entity.id
_entity.type
_entity.pdbx_description
1 polymer ?
#
loop_
_entity_poly.entity_id
_entity_poly.type
_entity_poly.pdbx_seq_one_letter_code
_entity_poly.pdbx_strand_id
1 'polypeptide(L)' 'MAVLLVESLNLEVAPADIVPTAPLYGEGLGLDSIDILEVALEVSRKYGFQLRSDDERNQQIFSSLRSLATHVAQNRGAS' A
#
# COMPACT_ATOMS: atom_id res chain seq x y z
N MET A 1 -2.59 7.94 -3.34
CA MET A 1 -2.28 6.65 -2.68
C MET A 1 -2.48 6.72 -1.18
N ALA A 2 -1.95 7.74 -0.50
CA ALA A 2 -2.16 7.94 0.94
C ALA A 2 -3.64 7.89 1.35
N VAL A 3 -4.52 8.58 0.59
CA VAL A 3 -5.98 8.55 0.83
C VAL A 3 -6.53 7.13 0.86
N LEU A 4 -6.07 6.25 -0.04
CA LEU A 4 -6.52 4.85 -0.07
C LEU A 4 -6.15 4.14 1.24
N LEU A 5 -4.92 4.30 1.73
CA LEU A 5 -4.49 3.69 2.99
C LEU A 5 -5.27 4.21 4.19
N VAL A 6 -5.45 5.53 4.28
CA VAL A 6 -6.18 6.15 5.38
C VAL A 6 -7.64 5.69 5.39
N GLU A 7 -8.29 5.67 4.23
CA GLU A 7 -9.69 5.23 4.11
C GLU A 7 -9.85 3.72 4.32
N SER A 8 -8.94 2.90 3.78
CA SER A 8 -9.03 1.44 3.89
C SER A 8 -8.79 0.94 5.31
N LEU A 9 -7.86 1.57 6.02
CA LEU A 9 -7.44 1.15 7.37
C LEU A 9 -8.05 2.03 8.47
N ASN A 10 -8.90 3.00 8.11
CA ASN A 10 -9.47 3.97 9.04
C ASN A 10 -8.41 4.63 9.96
N LEU A 11 -7.29 5.07 9.38
CA LEU A 11 -6.17 5.61 10.15
C LEU A 11 -6.51 6.98 10.73
N GLU A 12 -6.10 7.23 11.98
CA GLU A 12 -6.21 8.53 12.64
C GLU A 12 -5.08 9.51 12.21
N VAL A 13 -4.76 9.54 10.92
CA VAL A 13 -3.74 10.43 10.34
C VAL A 13 -4.25 11.06 9.04
N ALA A 14 -3.93 12.33 8.81
CA ALA A 14 -4.29 12.94 7.53
C ALA A 14 -3.43 12.34 6.40
N PRO A 15 -3.99 12.10 5.20
CA PRO A 15 -3.23 11.58 4.07
C PRO A 15 -1.99 12.42 3.69
N ALA A 16 -2.02 13.73 3.97
CA ALA A 16 -0.92 14.64 3.71
C ALA A 16 0.27 14.47 4.68
N ASP A 17 0.03 13.90 5.86
CA ASP A 17 1.04 13.72 6.90
C ASP A 17 1.80 12.39 6.76
N ILE A 18 1.34 11.49 5.89
CA ILE A 18 2.03 10.23 5.62
C ILE A 18 3.31 10.49 4.81
N VAL A 19 4.46 10.25 5.45
CA VAL A 19 5.77 10.35 4.81
C VAL A 19 5.92 9.27 3.72
N PRO A 20 6.05 9.62 2.43
CA PRO A 20 5.94 8.63 1.35
C PRO A 20 7.04 7.57 1.33
N THR A 21 8.19 7.86 1.94
CA THR A 21 9.36 6.98 1.99
C THR A 21 9.54 6.30 3.35
N ALA A 22 8.70 6.62 4.33
CA ALA A 22 8.75 5.93 5.61
C ALA A 22 8.29 4.47 5.45
N PRO A 23 8.79 3.56 6.29
CA PRO A 23 8.29 2.19 6.35
C PRO A 23 6.78 2.16 6.54
N LEU A 24 6.07 1.27 5.83
CA LEU A 24 4.66 1.03 6.18
C LEU A 24 4.56 0.17 7.44
N TYR A 25 5.42 -0.84 7.56
CA TYR A 25 5.51 -1.73 8.72
C TYR A 25 6.27 -1.11 9.90
N GLY A 26 5.86 -1.48 11.12
CA GLY A 26 6.63 -1.21 12.33
C GLY A 26 6.78 0.30 12.62
N GLU A 27 8.02 0.78 12.78
CA GLU A 27 8.30 2.15 13.26
C GLU A 27 7.88 3.30 12.32
N GLY A 28 7.37 3.02 11.13
CA GLY A 28 6.81 4.04 10.25
C GLY A 28 5.32 4.25 10.48
N LEU A 29 4.47 3.75 9.57
CA LEU A 29 3.01 3.89 9.70
C LEU A 29 2.39 2.92 10.73
N GLY A 30 3.18 2.02 11.33
CA GLY A 30 2.69 1.11 12.36
C GLY A 30 1.90 -0.08 11.84
N LEU A 31 1.87 -0.31 10.52
CA LEU A 31 1.01 -1.35 9.96
C LEU A 31 1.48 -2.75 10.34
N ASP A 32 0.50 -3.62 10.59
CA ASP A 32 0.73 -5.04 10.80
C ASP A 32 0.42 -5.86 9.53
N SER A 33 0.49 -7.19 9.66
CA SER A 33 0.24 -8.10 8.53
C SER A 33 -1.22 -8.12 8.06
N ILE A 34 -2.19 -7.81 8.94
CA ILE A 34 -3.61 -7.76 8.61
C ILE A 34 -3.90 -6.49 7.81
N ASP A 35 -3.37 -5.36 8.26
CA ASP A 35 -3.51 -4.08 7.55
C ASP A 35 -3.00 -4.19 6.11
N ILE A 36 -1.86 -4.86 5.93
CA ILE A 36 -1.25 -4.98 4.61
C ILE A 36 -2.06 -5.88 3.70
N LEU A 37 -2.66 -6.96 4.24
CA LEU A 37 -3.61 -7.78 3.50
C LEU A 37 -4.83 -6.96 3.07
N GLU A 38 -5.37 -6.12 3.95
CA GLU A 38 -6.49 -5.25 3.62
C GLU A 38 -6.14 -4.24 2.52
N VAL A 39 -4.98 -3.58 2.60
CA VAL A 39 -4.47 -2.69 1.54
C VAL A 39 -4.30 -3.46 0.23
N ALA A 40 -3.76 -4.67 0.25
CA ALA A 40 -3.59 -5.49 -0.95
C ALA A 40 -4.93 -5.81 -1.62
N LEU A 41 -5.94 -6.15 -0.82
CA LEU A 41 -7.30 -6.43 -1.28
C LEU A 41 -7.97 -5.17 -1.85
N GLU A 42 -7.84 -4.01 -1.20
CA GLU A 42 -8.38 -2.74 -1.70
C GLU A 42 -7.72 -2.27 -3.00
N VAL A 43 -6.39 -2.38 -3.09
CA VAL A 43 -5.66 -2.10 -4.33
C VAL A 43 -6.15 -3.01 -5.46
N SER A 44 -6.36 -4.30 -5.16
CA SER A 44 -6.85 -5.26 -6.15
C SER A 44 -8.26 -4.94 -6.63
N ARG A 45 -9.16 -4.58 -5.71
CA ARG A 45 -10.53 -4.13 -6.03
C ARG A 45 -10.53 -2.87 -6.89
N LYS A 46 -9.71 -1.88 -6.52
CA LYS A 46 -9.75 -0.55 -7.14
C LYS A 46 -9.05 -0.48 -8.50
N TYR A 47 -8.04 -1.30 -8.73
CA TYR A 47 -7.20 -1.22 -9.94
C TYR A 47 -7.21 -2.48 -10.79
N GLY A 48 -7.94 -3.53 -10.39
CA GLY A 48 -8.21 -4.69 -11.23
C GLY A 48 -7.04 -5.64 -11.43
N PHE A 49 -5.99 -5.56 -10.61
CA PHE A 49 -4.87 -6.50 -10.62
C PHE A 49 -4.57 -7.02 -9.23
N GLN A 50 -4.12 -8.27 -9.12
CA GLN A 50 -3.89 -8.92 -7.83
C GLN A 50 -2.47 -8.66 -7.30
N LEU A 51 -2.38 -8.28 -6.03
CA LEU A 51 -1.15 -8.39 -5.24
C LEU A 51 -1.13 -9.76 -4.58
N ARG A 52 -0.31 -10.69 -5.11
CA ARG A 52 -0.26 -12.07 -4.63
C ARG A 52 0.60 -12.17 -3.37
N SER A 53 0.12 -12.86 -2.33
CA SER A 53 0.85 -12.99 -1.06
C SER A 53 2.20 -13.71 -1.16
N ASP A 54 2.39 -14.56 -2.19
CA ASP A 54 3.62 -15.29 -2.48
C ASP A 54 4.56 -14.57 -3.46
N ASP A 55 4.26 -13.32 -3.86
CA ASP A 55 5.18 -12.54 -4.67
C ASP A 55 6.41 -12.16 -3.84
N GLU A 56 7.60 -12.59 -4.28
CA GLU A 56 8.88 -12.27 -3.65
C GLU A 56 9.12 -10.76 -3.54
N ARG A 57 8.47 -9.97 -4.40
CA ARG A 57 8.53 -8.51 -4.38
C ARG A 57 7.65 -7.87 -3.33
N ASN A 58 6.81 -8.61 -2.60
CA ASN A 58 5.91 -8.03 -1.60
C ASN A 58 6.65 -7.19 -0.56
N GLN A 59 7.80 -7.65 -0.07
CA GLN A 59 8.62 -6.87 0.86
C GLN A 59 9.02 -5.52 0.26
N GLN A 60 9.36 -5.48 -1.03
CA GLN A 60 9.70 -4.25 -1.73
C GLN A 60 8.46 -3.39 -2.01
N ILE A 61 7.36 -3.99 -2.49
CA ILE A 61 6.12 -3.28 -2.83
C ILE A 61 5.53 -2.59 -1.60
N PHE A 62 5.45 -3.32 -0.48
CA PHE A 62 4.89 -2.82 0.78
C PHE A 62 5.92 -2.13 1.69
N SER A 63 7.14 -1.90 1.21
CA SER A 63 8.18 -1.21 1.99
C SER A 63 7.78 0.23 2.36
N SER A 64 7.15 0.97 1.45
CA SER A 64 6.75 2.36 1.65
C SER A 64 5.56 2.72 0.78
N LEU A 65 4.86 3.82 1.10
CA LEU A 65 3.79 4.36 0.27
C LEU A 65 4.26 4.63 -1.17
N ARG A 66 5.49 5.14 -1.34
CA ARG A 66 6.09 5.42 -2.66
C ARG A 66 6.28 4.13 -3.46
N SER A 67 6.81 3.08 -2.84
CA SER A 67 7.01 1.78 -3.49
C SER A 67 5.68 1.20 -3.97
N LEU A 68 4.67 1.20 -3.10
CA LEU A 68 3.34 0.71 -3.42
C LEU A 68 2.69 1.54 -4.54
N ALA A 69 2.77 2.87 -4.47
CA ALA A 69 2.25 3.76 -5.50
C ALA A 69 2.95 3.54 -6.86
N THR A 70 4.26 3.30 -6.84
CA THR A 70 5.05 3.03 -8.06
C THR A 70 4.63 1.72 -8.70
N HIS A 71 4.50 0.64 -7.91
CA HIS A 71 4.03 -0.65 -8.39
C HIS A 71 2.63 -0.54 -9.01
N VAL A 72 1.73 0.19 -8.34
CA VAL A 72 0.38 0.42 -8.85
C VAL A 72 0.37 1.24 -10.13
N ALA A 73 1.20 2.27 -10.25
CA ALA A 73 1.31 3.05 -11.48
C ALA A 73 1.82 2.21 -12.67
N GLN A 74 2.79 1.33 -12.43
CA GLN A 74 3.33 0.42 -13.46
C GLN A 74 2.28 -0.57 -13.98
N ASN A 75 1.41 -1.09 -13.11
CA ASN A 75 0.37 -2.04 -13.51
C ASN A 75 -0.86 -1.35 -14.12
N ARG A 76 -1.15 -0.10 -13.78
CA ARG A 76 -2.23 0.68 -14.42
C ARG A 76 -1.88 1.17 -15.83
N GLY A 77 -0.60 1.41 -16.10
CA GLY A 77 -0.12 1.86 -17.41
C GLY A 77 -0.04 0.78 -18.48
N ALA A 78 -0.40 -0.47 -18.16
CA ALA A 78 -0.42 -1.60 -19.08
C ALA A 78 -1.76 -1.76 -19.84
N SER A 79 -2.56 -0.69 -19.94
CA SER A 79 -3.79 -0.64 -20.75
C SER A 79 -3.53 -0.03 -22.12
#